data_AF-A0A3N5G520-F1
#
_entry.id   AF-A0A3N5G520-F1
#
_cell.length_a   1.000
_cell.length_b   1.000
_cell.length_c   1.000
_cell.angle_alpha   90.00
_cell.angle_beta   90.00
_cell.angle_gamma   90.00
#
_symmetry.space_group_name_H-M   'P 1'
#
loop_
_entity.id
_entity.type
_entity.pdbx_description
1 polymer ?
#
loop_
_entity_poly.entity_id
_entity_poly.type
_entity_poly.pdbx_seq_one_letter_code
_entity_poly.pdbx_strand_id
1 'polypeptide(L)'
;KTDAARLALISPQNIQPASELATRATDLLREVRETRSPVVLTQEGRRVVVLVDLETYEDLLEEIELLQDVHLGLADAEAGRVVPHEEARARLLARYE
;
A
#
# COMPACT_ATOMS: atom_id res chain seq x y z
N LYS A 1 3.09 8.82 -18.42
CA LYS A 1 4.08 7.82 -17.96
C LYS A 1 3.65 7.10 -16.68
N THR A 2 2.90 7.76 -15.79
CA THR A 2 2.46 7.25 -14.48
C THR A 2 1.50 6.05 -14.54
N ASP A 3 0.68 5.92 -15.59
CA ASP A 3 -0.35 4.86 -15.67
C ASP A 3 0.21 3.47 -16.04
N ALA A 4 1.28 3.44 -16.85
CA ALA A 4 1.93 2.19 -17.25
C ALA A 4 2.67 1.51 -16.09
N ALA A 5 3.24 2.29 -15.17
CA ALA A 5 3.88 1.75 -13.97
C ALA A 5 2.86 1.19 -12.97
N ARG A 6 1.69 1.82 -12.83
CA ARG A 6 0.55 1.26 -12.06
C ARG A 6 0.02 -0.03 -12.64
N LEU A 7 -0.04 -0.14 -13.97
CA LEU A 7 -0.43 -1.35 -14.68
C LEU A 7 0.63 -2.47 -14.56
N ALA A 8 1.92 -2.13 -14.46
CA ALA A 8 2.98 -3.13 -14.32
C ALA A 8 2.97 -3.88 -12.97
N LEU A 9 2.31 -3.33 -11.94
CA LEU A 9 2.11 -3.97 -10.65
C LEU A 9 0.96 -4.99 -10.65
N ILE A 10 0.06 -4.93 -11.64
CA ILE A 10 -1.11 -5.80 -11.71
C ILE A 10 -0.99 -6.66 -12.96
N SER A 11 -0.77 -7.95 -12.75
CA SER A 11 -0.61 -8.87 -13.87
C SER A 11 -1.92 -9.00 -14.67
N PRO A 12 -1.88 -9.02 -16.02
CA PRO A 12 -3.09 -9.05 -16.85
C PRO A 12 -4.05 -10.21 -16.54
N GLN A 13 -3.53 -11.36 -16.08
CA GLN A 13 -4.34 -12.51 -15.69
C GLN A 13 -5.19 -12.27 -14.43
N ASN A 14 -4.87 -11.25 -13.64
CA ASN A 14 -5.63 -10.87 -12.46
C ASN A 14 -6.79 -9.90 -12.80
N ILE A 15 -7.00 -9.58 -14.08
CA ILE A 15 -8.08 -8.69 -14.52
C ILE A 15 -9.29 -9.54 -14.89
N GLN A 16 -10.40 -9.31 -14.20
CA GLN A 16 -11.64 -10.07 -14.37
C GLN A 16 -12.84 -9.12 -14.60
N PRO A 17 -13.87 -9.54 -15.34
CA PRO A 17 -15.14 -8.79 -15.39
C PRO A 17 -15.81 -8.73 -14.01
N ALA A 18 -16.42 -7.61 -13.65
CA ALA A 18 -17.14 -7.45 -12.38
C ALA A 18 -18.31 -8.44 -12.23
N SER A 19 -18.86 -8.95 -13.34
CA SER A 19 -19.85 -10.02 -13.36
C SER A 19 -19.35 -11.33 -12.74
N GLU A 20 -18.03 -11.60 -12.77
CA GLU A 20 -17.43 -12.78 -12.14
C GLU A 20 -17.67 -12.80 -10.62
N LEU A 21 -17.83 -11.64 -9.98
CA LEU A 21 -18.11 -11.59 -8.55
C LEU A 21 -19.47 -12.23 -8.23
N ALA A 22 -20.46 -12.08 -9.09
CA ALA A 22 -21.79 -12.65 -8.87
C ALA A 22 -21.80 -14.18 -8.99
N THR A 23 -20.90 -14.76 -9.80
CA THR A 23 -20.88 -16.20 -10.12
C THR A 23 -19.78 -16.96 -9.38
N ARG A 24 -18.69 -16.30 -8.98
CA ARG A 24 -17.46 -16.93 -8.46
C ARG A 24 -16.85 -16.21 -7.24
N ALA A 25 -17.65 -15.49 -6.46
CA ALA A 25 -17.17 -14.77 -5.26
C ALA A 25 -16.26 -15.61 -4.35
N THR A 26 -16.69 -16.81 -3.97
CA THR A 26 -15.93 -17.68 -3.06
C THR A 26 -14.57 -18.08 -3.63
N ASP A 27 -14.49 -18.31 -4.94
CA ASP A 27 -13.24 -18.70 -5.59
C ASP A 27 -12.29 -17.53 -5.72
N LEU A 28 -12.80 -16.35 -6.08
CA LEU A 28 -12.01 -15.12 -6.16
C LEU A 28 -11.43 -14.74 -4.78
N LEU A 29 -12.25 -14.80 -3.72
CA LEU A 29 -11.77 -14.54 -2.36
C LEU A 29 -10.69 -15.53 -1.93
N ARG A 30 -10.84 -16.81 -2.29
CA ARG A 30 -9.84 -17.83 -2.00
C ARG A 30 -8.53 -17.56 -2.76
N GLU A 31 -8.62 -17.26 -4.05
CA GLU A 31 -7.48 -16.95 -4.90
C GLU A 31 -6.69 -15.74 -4.38
N VAL A 32 -7.37 -14.64 -4.05
CA VAL A 32 -6.73 -13.44 -3.49
C VAL A 32 -6.01 -13.76 -2.18
N ARG A 33 -6.65 -14.52 -1.29
CA ARG A 33 -6.06 -14.88 0.01
C ARG A 33 -4.88 -15.84 -0.11
N GLU A 34 -4.97 -16.86 -0.97
CA GLU A 34 -3.93 -17.90 -1.10
C GLU A 34 -2.72 -17.40 -1.90
N THR A 35 -2.95 -16.59 -2.93
CA THR A 35 -1.87 -16.09 -3.79
C THR A 35 -1.27 -14.77 -3.30
N ARG A 36 -1.99 -14.06 -2.41
CA ARG A 36 -1.73 -12.64 -2.08
C ARG A 36 -1.61 -11.75 -3.31
N SER A 37 -2.23 -12.16 -4.43
CA SER A 37 -2.21 -11.43 -5.68
C SER A 37 -3.50 -10.60 -5.81
N PRO A 38 -3.40 -9.29 -6.10
CA PRO A 38 -4.59 -8.45 -6.20
C PRO A 38 -5.37 -8.79 -7.47
N VAL A 39 -6.69 -8.86 -7.36
CA VAL A 39 -7.61 -9.04 -8.50
C VAL A 39 -8.27 -7.72 -8.85
N VAL A 40 -8.27 -7.35 -10.13
CA VAL A 40 -8.93 -6.13 -10.61
C VAL A 40 -10.21 -6.47 -11.33
N LEU A 41 -11.30 -5.88 -10.86
CA LEU A 41 -12.61 -6.00 -11.49
C LEU A 41 -12.85 -4.87 -12.48
N THR A 42 -13.42 -5.22 -13.63
CA THR A 42 -13.75 -4.28 -14.71
C THR A 42 -15.24 -4.23 -15.03
N GLN A 43 -15.74 -3.06 -15.40
CA GLN A 43 -17.09 -2.87 -15.94
C GLN A 43 -16.99 -2.06 -17.23
N GLU A 44 -17.55 -2.57 -18.33
CA GLU A 44 -17.42 -1.96 -19.67
C GLU A 44 -15.95 -1.69 -20.07
N GLY A 45 -15.04 -2.59 -19.67
CA GLY A 45 -13.60 -2.44 -19.92
C GLY A 45 -12.88 -1.40 -19.04
N ARG A 46 -13.60 -0.73 -18.14
CA ARG A 46 -13.01 0.21 -17.17
C ARG A 46 -12.75 -0.50 -15.85
N ARG A 47 -11.55 -0.33 -15.30
CA ARG A 47 -11.18 -0.85 -13.97
C ARG A 47 -11.93 -0.07 -12.90
N VAL A 48 -12.69 -0.76 -12.05
CA VAL A 48 -13.60 -0.12 -11.09
C VAL A 48 -13.31 -0.50 -9.64
N VAL A 49 -12.79 -1.70 -9.38
CA VAL A 49 -12.53 -2.21 -8.02
C VAL A 49 -11.27 -3.07 -8.04
N VAL A 50 -10.51 -3.05 -6.94
CA VAL A 50 -9.40 -3.97 -6.68
C VAL A 50 -9.72 -4.75 -5.41
N LEU A 51 -9.62 -6.08 -5.48
CA LEU A 51 -9.69 -6.97 -4.34
C LEU A 51 -8.25 -7.28 -3.91
N VAL A 52 -7.96 -7.04 -2.64
CA VAL A 52 -6.65 -7.25 -2.03
C VAL A 52 -6.85 -8.04 -0.74
N ASP A 53 -5.91 -8.93 -0.44
CA ASP A 53 -5.86 -9.61 0.84
C ASP A 53 -5.66 -8.60 1.99
N LEU A 54 -6.22 -8.88 3.16
CA LEU A 54 -6.21 -7.92 4.27
C LEU A 54 -4.79 -7.63 4.76
N GLU A 55 -3.99 -8.66 4.99
CA GLU A 55 -2.60 -8.51 5.48
C GLU A 55 -1.76 -7.73 4.47
N THR A 56 -1.93 -8.05 3.17
CA THR A 56 -1.27 -7.29 2.09
C THR A 56 -1.70 -5.83 2.07
N TYR A 57 -2.98 -5.53 2.36
CA TYR A 57 -3.46 -4.16 2.44
C TYR A 57 -2.90 -3.41 3.66
N GLU A 58 -2.80 -4.07 4.82
CA GLU A 58 -2.21 -3.53 6.02
C GLU A 58 -0.71 -3.22 5.82
N ASP A 59 0.06 -4.16 5.24
CA ASP A 59 1.47 -3.96 4.89
C ASP A 59 1.68 -2.73 3.98
N LEU A 60 0.78 -2.53 3.00
CA LEU A 60 0.82 -1.36 2.11
C LEU A 60 0.56 -0.05 2.87
N LEU A 61 -0.34 -0.07 3.87
CA LEU A 61 -0.57 1.11 4.71
C LEU A 61 0.66 1.43 5.57
N GLU A 62 1.26 0.42 6.19
CA GLU A 62 2.49 0.59 6.98
C GLU A 62 3.65 1.12 6.12
N GLU A 63 3.81 0.63 4.90
CA GLU A 63 4.83 1.13 3.97
C GLU A 63 4.57 2.60 3.60
N ILE A 64 3.32 2.98 3.36
CA ILE A 64 2.96 4.38 3.06
C ILE A 64 3.25 5.28 4.27
N GLU A 65 2.91 4.86 5.48
CA GLU A 65 3.20 5.61 6.71
C GLU A 65 4.70 5.82 6.88
N LEU A 66 5.50 4.76 6.73
CA LEU A 66 6.95 4.86 6.78
C LEU A 66 7.52 5.83 5.73
N LEU A 67 7.03 5.76 4.49
CA LEU A 67 7.46 6.65 3.42
C LEU A 67 7.10 8.11 3.70
N GLN A 68 5.97 8.37 4.35
CA GLN A 68 5.58 9.72 4.78
C GLN A 68 6.50 10.23 5.89
N ASP A 69 6.82 9.41 6.88
CA ASP A 69 7.74 9.75 7.96
C ASP A 69 9.15 10.06 7.42
N VAL A 70 9.65 9.24 6.50
CA VAL A 70 10.93 9.49 5.81
C VAL A 70 10.88 10.80 5.03
N HIS A 71 9.80 11.05 4.28
CA HIS A 71 9.66 12.28 3.52
C HIS A 71 9.66 13.51 4.43
N LEU A 72 8.93 13.47 5.55
CA LEU A 72 8.92 14.53 6.54
C LEU A 72 10.30 14.75 7.16
N GLY A 73 10.99 13.67 7.55
CA GLY A 73 12.34 13.74 8.12
C GLY A 73 13.36 14.35 7.15
N LEU A 74 13.28 14.02 5.86
CA LEU A 74 14.11 14.63 4.83
C LEU A 74 13.81 16.13 4.70
N ALA A 75 12.54 16.52 4.68
CA ALA A 75 12.14 17.93 4.62
C ALA A 75 12.58 18.74 5.86
N ASP A 76 12.58 18.11 7.05
CA ASP A 76 13.12 18.70 8.28
C ASP A 76 14.63 18.87 8.22
N ALA A 77 15.36 17.87 7.70
CA ALA A 77 16.80 17.94 7.51
C ALA A 77 17.19 19.06 6.53
N GLU A 78 16.52 19.16 5.39
CA GLU A 78 16.76 20.22 4.39
C GLU A 78 16.49 21.62 4.96
N ALA A 79 15.49 21.76 5.83
CA ALA A 79 15.14 23.03 6.47
C ALA A 79 15.94 23.32 7.75
N GLY A 80 16.89 22.45 8.13
CA GLY A 80 17.68 22.60 9.36
C GLY A 80 16.90 22.39 10.66
N ARG A 81 15.70 21.81 10.61
CA ARG A 81 14.87 21.46 11.78
C ARG A 81 15.33 20.15 12.43
N VAL A 82 16.63 20.04 12.67
CA VAL A 82 17.26 18.85 13.26
C VAL A 82 17.99 19.20 14.54
N VAL A 83 18.17 18.21 15.41
CA VAL A 83 18.95 18.33 16.65
C VAL A 83 20.11 17.32 16.63
N PRO A 84 21.21 17.58 17.36
CA PRO A 84 22.27 16.60 17.55
C PRO A 84 21.76 15.30 18.18
N HIS A 85 22.40 14.17 17.85
CA HIS A 85 22.00 12.84 18.34
C HIS A 85 21.88 12.77 19.86
N GLU A 86 22.85 13.34 20.59
CA GLU A 86 22.85 13.35 22.07
C GLU A 86 21.62 14.06 22.64
N GLU A 87 21.21 15.17 22.01
CA GLU A 87 20.03 15.92 22.42
C GLU A 87 18.74 15.14 22.13
N ALA A 88 18.63 14.52 20.96
CA ALA A 88 17.50 13.66 20.63
C ALA A 88 17.35 12.51 21.63
N ARG A 89 18.46 11.84 21.96
CA ARG A 89 18.49 10.72 22.93
C ARG A 89 18.03 11.17 24.32
N ALA A 90 18.52 12.30 24.80
CA ALA A 90 18.11 12.85 26.10
C ALA A 90 16.60 13.15 26.15
N ARG A 91 16.04 13.76 25.09
CA ARG A 91 14.59 14.07 24.99
C ARG A 91 13.71 12.82 25.01
N LEU A 92 14.14 11.74 24.34
CA LEU A 92 13.38 10.49 24.30
C LEU A 92 13.35 9.81 25.67
N LEU A 93 14.50 9.70 26.35
CA LEU A 93 14.60 9.06 27.66
C LEU A 93 13.78 9.80 28.72
N ALA A 94 13.79 11.14 28.71
CA ALA A 94 13.00 11.97 29.62
C ALA A 94 11.48 11.80 29.46
N ARG A 95 11.00 11.20 28.36
CA ARG A 95 9.56 10.95 28.13
C ARG A 95 9.07 9.66 28.80
N TYR A 96 9.99 8.79 29.21
CA TYR A 96 9.69 7.49 29.82
C TYR A 96 10.09 7.42 31.31
N GLU A 97 10.57 8.53 31.90
CA GLU A 97 10.68 8.75 33.35
C GLU A 97 9.45 9.50 33.87
#